data_AF-T2K0B8-F1
#
_entry.id   AF-T2K0B8-F1
#
_cell.length_a   1.000
_cell.length_b   1.000
_cell.length_c   1.000
_cell.angle_alpha   90.00
_cell.angle_beta   90.00
_cell.angle_gamma   90.00
#
_symmetry.space_group_name_H-M   'P 1'
#
loop_
_entity.id
_entity.type
_entity.pdbx_description
1 polymer ?
#
loop_
_entity_poly.entity_id
_entity_poly.type
_entity_poly.pdbx_seq_one_letter_code
_entity_poly.pdbx_strand_id
1 'polypeptide(L)'
;MKGKTDLVNRILKQAKTPWKDAAAVNSTRWKLFNSLKELGLPVETGSGGLTKFNRKRLKVPKSHWQDAACVGKVPSNLVFKTNQPLLIKATGHGTRQRCRPNKFGFPKSHAPKAKFFQGFQTGDLVSASIPKGKFAGQYVGRIARAISS
;
A
#
# COMPACT_ATOMS: atom_id res chain seq x y z
N MET A 1 -2.59 -25.86 42.74
CA MET A 1 -3.42 -25.23 41.69
C MET A 1 -4.81 -25.87 41.63
N LYS A 2 -5.59 -25.79 42.73
CA LYS A 2 -7.00 -26.26 42.75
C LYS A 2 -7.89 -25.07 42.38
N GLY A 3 -8.79 -25.25 41.40
CA GLY A 3 -9.86 -24.28 41.08
C GLY A 3 -9.85 -23.64 39.68
N LYS A 4 -8.97 -24.04 38.74
CA LYS A 4 -8.95 -23.51 37.36
C LYS A 4 -9.04 -24.61 36.29
N THR A 5 -9.87 -25.63 36.54
CA THR A 5 -10.11 -26.75 35.59
C THR A 5 -10.58 -26.25 34.23
N ASP A 6 -11.42 -25.21 34.20
CA ASP A 6 -11.95 -24.67 32.94
C ASP A 6 -10.88 -23.96 32.09
N LEU A 7 -9.93 -23.27 32.73
CA LEU A 7 -8.80 -22.65 32.04
C LEU A 7 -7.89 -23.71 31.42
N VAL A 8 -7.59 -24.77 32.17
CA VAL A 8 -6.77 -25.90 31.70
C VAL A 8 -7.46 -26.61 30.53
N ASN A 9 -8.75 -26.89 30.64
CA ASN A 9 -9.53 -27.51 29.57
C ASN A 9 -9.59 -26.63 28.32
N ARG A 10 -9.72 -25.30 28.48
CA ARG A 10 -9.70 -24.35 27.35
C ARG A 10 -8.36 -24.31 26.65
N ILE A 11 -7.25 -24.27 27.40
CA ILE A 11 -5.89 -24.29 26.85
C ILE A 11 -5.64 -25.62 26.11
N LEU A 12 -5.99 -26.76 26.71
CA LEU A 12 -5.83 -28.07 26.08
C LEU A 12 -6.66 -28.21 24.80
N LYS A 13 -7.89 -27.66 24.79
CA LYS A 13 -8.73 -27.63 23.59
C LYS A 13 -8.10 -26.79 22.49
N GLN A 14 -7.55 -25.62 22.83
CA GLN A 14 -6.89 -24.70 21.88
C GLN A 14 -5.51 -25.22 21.41
N ALA A 15 -4.80 -26.00 22.23
CA ALA A 15 -3.57 -26.68 21.82
C ALA A 15 -3.84 -27.78 20.78
N LYS A 16 -5.00 -28.44 20.88
CA LYS A 16 -5.44 -29.49 19.94
C LYS A 16 -6.08 -28.95 18.66
N THR A 17 -6.49 -27.67 18.61
CA THR A 17 -7.05 -27.10 17.38
C THR A 17 -5.97 -26.96 16.31
N PRO A 18 -6.18 -27.42 15.05
CA PRO A 18 -5.20 -27.27 13.99
C PRO A 18 -4.94 -25.80 13.64
N TRP A 19 -3.66 -25.40 13.55
CA TRP A 19 -3.24 -24.02 13.30
C TRP A 19 -3.22 -23.71 11.80
N LYS A 20 -4.37 -23.84 11.14
CA LYS A 20 -4.49 -23.73 9.67
C LYS A 20 -3.93 -22.40 9.14
N ASP A 21 -4.27 -21.30 9.80
CA ASP A 21 -3.82 -19.96 9.38
C ASP A 21 -2.31 -19.80 9.52
N ALA A 22 -1.73 -20.27 10.64
CA ALA A 22 -0.28 -20.23 10.83
C ALA A 22 0.45 -21.13 9.82
N ALA A 23 -0.13 -22.29 9.48
CA ALA A 23 0.40 -23.17 8.45
C ALA A 23 0.40 -22.50 7.06
N ALA A 24 -0.68 -21.80 6.70
CA ALA A 24 -0.77 -21.05 5.45
C ALA A 24 0.24 -19.90 5.37
N VAL A 25 0.42 -19.14 6.47
CA VAL A 25 1.45 -18.09 6.53
C VAL A 25 2.85 -18.69 6.44
N ASN A 26 3.11 -19.81 7.13
CA ASN A 26 4.42 -20.45 7.09
C ASN A 26 4.74 -21.06 5.72
N SER A 27 3.76 -21.67 5.04
CA SER A 27 3.96 -22.25 3.71
C SER A 27 4.23 -21.16 2.67
N THR A 28 3.46 -20.07 2.69
CA THR A 28 3.67 -18.92 1.80
C THR A 28 5.00 -18.23 2.07
N ARG A 29 5.40 -18.07 3.34
CA ARG A 29 6.71 -17.52 3.73
C ARG A 29 7.87 -18.33 3.15
N TRP A 30 7.83 -19.65 3.28
CA TRP A 30 8.88 -20.52 2.75
C TRP A 30 8.92 -20.56 1.23
N LYS A 31 7.74 -20.60 0.58
CA LYS A 31 7.68 -20.55 -0.89
C LYS A 31 8.26 -19.24 -1.43
N LEU A 32 7.89 -18.10 -0.83
CA LEU A 32 8.44 -16.79 -1.19
C LEU A 32 9.96 -16.75 -1.01
N PHE A 33 10.47 -17.20 0.13
CA PHE A 33 11.91 -17.18 0.41
C PHE A 33 12.70 -18.03 -0.59
N ASN A 34 12.22 -19.24 -0.91
CA ASN A 34 12.88 -20.10 -1.88
C ASN A 34 12.85 -19.50 -3.29
N SER A 35 11.71 -18.95 -3.71
CA SER A 35 11.61 -18.27 -5.01
C SER A 35 12.48 -17.00 -5.09
N LEU A 36 12.69 -16.27 -3.98
CA LEU A 36 13.63 -15.14 -3.97
C LEU A 36 15.09 -15.60 -4.06
N LYS A 37 15.44 -16.75 -3.47
CA LYS A 37 16.78 -17.34 -3.57
C LYS A 37 17.13 -17.77 -4.99
N GLU A 38 16.16 -18.24 -5.76
CA GLU A 38 16.34 -18.62 -7.17
C GLU A 38 16.83 -17.45 -8.04
N LEU A 39 16.62 -16.19 -7.61
CA LEU A 39 17.11 -15.00 -8.31
C LEU A 39 18.64 -14.81 -8.21
N GLY A 40 19.34 -15.61 -7.40
CA GLY A 40 20.79 -15.50 -7.21
C GLY A 40 21.26 -14.28 -6.41
N LEU A 41 20.32 -13.53 -5.82
CA LEU A 41 20.63 -12.37 -4.97
C LEU A 41 20.82 -12.81 -3.50
N PRO A 42 21.62 -12.08 -2.70
CA PRO A 42 21.67 -12.30 -1.26
C PRO A 42 20.31 -12.03 -0.60
N VAL A 43 19.69 -13.08 -0.07
CA VAL A 43 18.40 -13.01 0.63
C VAL A 43 18.60 -13.36 2.11
N GLU A 44 18.32 -12.41 2.99
CA GLU A 44 18.29 -12.62 4.44
C GLU A 44 16.85 -12.61 4.97
N THR A 45 16.62 -13.23 6.13
CA THR A 45 15.35 -13.14 6.86
C THR A 45 15.59 -12.57 8.25
N GLY A 46 14.60 -11.84 8.77
CA GLY A 46 14.63 -11.29 10.12
C GLY A 46 13.36 -11.65 10.88
N SER A 47 13.46 -11.77 12.21
CA SER A 47 12.29 -11.91 13.07
C SER A 47 11.73 -10.53 13.46
N GLY A 48 10.43 -10.46 13.74
CA GLY A 48 9.84 -9.22 14.28
C GLY A 48 10.46 -8.80 15.63
N GLY A 49 10.95 -9.77 16.41
CA GLY A 49 11.72 -9.52 17.63
C GLY A 49 13.04 -8.80 17.35
N LEU A 50 13.78 -9.24 16.33
CA LEU A 50 15.02 -8.59 15.90
C LEU A 50 14.76 -7.18 15.38
N THR A 51 13.71 -6.97 14.59
CA THR A 51 13.31 -5.62 14.14
C THR A 51 13.00 -4.69 15.31
N LYS A 52 12.25 -5.19 16.31
CA LYS A 52 11.93 -4.42 17.53
C LYS A 52 13.20 -4.09 18.33
N PHE A 53 14.14 -5.02 18.43
CA PHE A 53 15.44 -4.81 19.09
C PHE A 53 16.26 -3.74 18.37
N ASN A 54 16.43 -3.86 17.05
CA ASN A 54 17.17 -2.89 16.23
C ASN A 54 16.58 -1.50 16.34
N ARG A 55 15.25 -1.37 16.26
CA ARG A 55 14.56 -0.09 16.42
C ARG A 55 14.86 0.57 17.77
N LYS A 56 14.79 -0.19 18.87
CA LYS A 56 15.10 0.31 20.21
C LYS A 56 16.56 0.71 20.34
N ARG A 57 17.49 -0.15 19.89
CA ARG A 57 18.93 0.10 19.94
C ARG A 57 19.32 1.36 19.17
N LEU A 58 18.71 1.57 18.00
CA LEU A 58 18.99 2.71 17.10
C LEU A 58 18.12 3.95 17.42
N LYS A 59 17.28 3.92 18.45
CA LYS A 59 16.36 4.99 18.84
C LYS A 59 15.47 5.49 17.69
N VAL A 60 15.05 4.56 16.82
CA VAL A 60 14.20 4.88 15.66
C VAL A 60 12.73 4.87 16.09
N PRO A 61 11.93 5.91 15.76
CA PRO A 61 10.49 5.90 16.03
C PRO A 61 9.78 4.76 15.30
N LYS A 62 8.64 4.29 15.83
CA LYS A 62 7.84 3.26 15.16
C LYS A 62 7.05 3.89 14.01
N SER A 63 7.40 3.54 12.78
CA SER A 63 6.59 3.83 11.59
C SER A 63 6.82 2.74 10.54
N HIS A 64 5.86 2.51 9.64
CA HIS A 64 5.95 1.42 8.66
C HIS A 64 7.21 1.49 7.79
N TRP A 65 7.62 2.69 7.38
CA TRP A 65 8.79 2.86 6.51
C TRP A 65 10.12 2.77 7.28
N GLN A 66 10.16 3.24 8.52
CA GLN A 66 11.36 3.14 9.37
C GLN A 66 11.58 1.71 9.89
N ASP A 67 10.49 0.99 10.19
CA ASP A 67 10.55 -0.40 10.63
C ASP A 67 11.23 -1.29 9.57
N ALA A 68 11.02 -0.99 8.28
CA ALA A 68 11.65 -1.71 7.16
C ALA A 68 13.18 -1.57 7.17
N ALA A 69 13.71 -0.37 7.50
CA ALA A 69 15.14 -0.14 7.64
C ALA A 69 15.77 -0.84 8.86
N CYS A 70 14.93 -1.32 9.79
CA CYS A 70 15.36 -2.02 11.01
C CYS A 70 15.35 -3.56 10.86
N VAL A 71 15.03 -4.11 9.68
CA VAL A 71 14.94 -5.56 9.44
C VAL A 71 16.33 -6.17 9.21
N GLY A 72 16.57 -7.34 9.79
CA GLY A 72 17.80 -8.12 9.56
C GLY A 72 19.02 -7.59 10.32
N LYS A 73 20.21 -7.75 9.73
CA LYS A 73 21.47 -7.23 10.28
C LYS A 73 21.62 -5.76 9.90
N VAL A 74 21.47 -4.88 10.88
CA VAL A 74 21.54 -3.43 10.68
C VAL A 74 22.78 -2.88 11.40
N PRO A 75 23.61 -2.05 10.74
CA PRO A 75 24.77 -1.44 11.39
C PRO A 75 24.34 -0.43 12.46
N SER A 76 25.27 -0.03 13.33
CA SER A 76 25.00 0.91 14.42
C SER A 76 24.77 2.35 13.95
N ASN A 77 25.27 2.70 12.75
CA ASN A 77 25.25 4.04 12.18
C ASN A 77 24.15 4.23 11.11
N LEU A 78 22.96 3.69 11.32
CA LEU A 78 21.83 3.89 10.40
C LEU A 78 21.45 5.39 10.33
N VAL A 79 21.57 5.99 9.15
CA VAL A 79 21.19 7.39 8.89
C VAL A 79 20.06 7.44 7.85
N PHE A 80 18.96 8.10 8.21
CA PHE A 80 17.89 8.41 7.27
C PHE A 80 18.22 9.71 6.52
N LYS A 81 18.29 9.65 5.18
CA LYS A 81 18.53 10.83 4.33
C LYS A 81 17.28 11.69 4.11
N THR A 82 16.11 11.20 4.50
CA THR A 82 14.82 11.88 4.35
C THR A 82 13.95 11.62 5.57
N ASN A 83 13.12 12.59 5.90
CA ASN A 83 12.12 12.48 6.98
C ASN A 83 10.73 12.11 6.44
N GLN A 84 10.54 12.09 5.12
CA GLN A 84 9.28 11.74 4.48
C GLN A 84 9.49 10.67 3.39
N PRO A 85 8.76 9.54 3.44
CA PRO A 85 8.71 8.62 2.32
C PRO A 85 7.90 9.22 1.17
N LEU A 86 8.15 8.75 -0.05
CA LEU A 86 7.29 9.06 -1.19
C LEU A 86 5.93 8.37 -1.00
N LEU A 87 4.88 9.16 -0.77
CA LEU A 87 3.53 8.66 -0.59
C LEU A 87 2.85 8.48 -1.95
N ILE A 88 2.89 7.26 -2.49
CA ILE A 88 2.17 6.90 -3.71
C ILE A 88 0.82 6.29 -3.33
N LYS A 89 -0.27 6.87 -3.84
CA LYS A 89 -1.61 6.32 -3.71
C LYS A 89 -2.01 5.66 -5.02
N ALA A 90 -2.29 4.36 -5.01
CA ALA A 90 -2.94 3.69 -6.13
C ALA A 90 -4.39 4.17 -6.24
N THR A 91 -4.74 4.84 -7.34
CA THR A 91 -6.09 5.36 -7.58
C THR A 91 -6.95 4.46 -8.46
N GLY A 92 -6.51 3.22 -8.70
CA GLY A 92 -7.17 2.26 -9.58
C GLY A 92 -6.96 2.57 -11.07
N HIS A 93 -7.53 1.72 -11.92
CA HIS A 93 -7.54 1.91 -13.37
C HIS A 93 -8.80 2.65 -13.78
N GLY A 94 -8.72 3.50 -14.82
CA GLY A 94 -9.88 4.20 -15.36
C GLY A 94 -11.01 3.24 -15.78
N THR A 95 -12.24 3.75 -15.83
CA THR A 95 -13.40 2.94 -16.26
C THR A 95 -13.25 2.46 -17.70
N ARG A 96 -13.52 1.16 -17.94
CA ARG A 96 -13.61 0.58 -19.29
C ARG A 96 -14.93 0.93 -19.99
N GLN A 97 -15.93 1.36 -19.23
CA GLN A 97 -17.22 1.75 -19.78
C GLN A 97 -17.11 3.10 -20.49
N ARG A 98 -17.15 3.06 -21.82
CA ARG A 98 -17.12 4.28 -22.66
C ARG A 98 -18.50 4.80 -23.01
N CYS A 99 -19.47 3.92 -23.20
CA CYS A 99 -20.84 4.32 -23.42
C CYS A 99 -21.51 4.66 -22.09
N ARG A 100 -22.12 5.84 -22.01
CA ARG A 100 -23.01 6.21 -20.91
C ARG A 100 -24.45 5.94 -21.35
N PRO A 101 -25.08 4.88 -20.85
CA PRO A 101 -26.47 4.60 -21.16
C PRO A 101 -27.41 5.54 -20.39
N ASN A 102 -28.65 5.68 -20.86
CA ASN A 102 -29.74 6.23 -20.05
C ASN A 102 -30.23 5.19 -19.01
N LYS A 103 -31.24 5.55 -18.21
CA LYS A 103 -31.84 4.64 -17.20
C LYS A 103 -32.36 3.32 -17.81
N PHE A 104 -32.64 3.29 -19.11
CA PHE A 104 -33.17 2.16 -19.86
C PHE A 104 -32.09 1.37 -20.63
N GLY A 105 -30.81 1.71 -20.49
CA GLY A 105 -29.72 0.99 -21.15
C GLY A 105 -29.35 1.50 -22.55
N PHE A 106 -30.10 2.45 -23.12
CA PHE A 106 -29.80 2.97 -24.47
C PHE A 106 -28.62 3.95 -24.46
N PRO A 107 -27.73 3.91 -25.46
CA PRO A 107 -26.56 4.78 -25.55
C PRO A 107 -26.96 6.25 -25.62
N LYS A 108 -26.51 7.07 -24.65
CA LYS A 108 -26.78 8.53 -24.63
C LYS A 108 -25.55 9.35 -25.01
N SER A 109 -24.35 8.90 -24.64
CA SER A 109 -23.09 9.57 -25.01
C SER A 109 -21.92 8.61 -24.92
N HIS A 110 -20.85 8.91 -25.65
CA HIS A 110 -19.60 8.18 -25.59
C HIS A 110 -18.49 9.04 -24.98
N ALA A 111 -17.74 8.48 -24.04
CA ALA A 111 -16.50 9.07 -23.59
C ALA A 111 -15.48 9.06 -24.75
N PRO A 112 -14.73 10.15 -24.98
CA PRO A 112 -13.75 10.19 -26.05
C PRO A 112 -12.68 9.09 -25.90
N LYS A 113 -12.09 8.68 -27.03
CA LYS A 113 -10.97 7.72 -27.04
C LYS A 113 -9.65 8.34 -26.58
N ALA A 114 -9.49 9.64 -26.78
CA ALA A 114 -8.30 10.37 -26.39
C ALA A 114 -8.10 10.31 -24.86
N LYS A 115 -6.88 9.97 -24.44
CA LYS A 115 -6.49 9.95 -23.02
C LYS A 115 -5.95 11.31 -22.55
N PHE A 116 -5.43 12.10 -23.49
CA PHE A 116 -4.85 13.42 -23.24
C PHE A 116 -5.69 14.49 -23.95
N PHE A 117 -5.88 15.63 -23.28
CA PHE A 117 -6.48 16.82 -23.86
C PHE A 117 -5.66 18.02 -23.41
N GLN A 118 -5.23 18.84 -24.37
CA GLN A 118 -4.36 20.00 -24.11
C GLN A 118 -3.10 19.62 -23.29
N GLY A 119 -2.56 18.42 -23.51
CA GLY A 119 -1.39 17.90 -22.80
C GLY A 119 -1.68 17.27 -21.43
N PHE A 120 -2.92 17.29 -20.95
CA PHE A 120 -3.27 16.77 -19.63
C PHE A 120 -4.12 15.49 -19.69
N GLN A 121 -3.96 14.62 -18.69
CA GLN A 121 -4.77 13.43 -18.47
C GLN A 121 -5.51 13.49 -17.12
N THR A 122 -6.56 12.67 -17.00
CA THR A 122 -7.27 12.47 -15.74
C THR A 122 -6.31 11.97 -14.65
N GLY A 123 -6.30 12.66 -13.52
CA GLY A 123 -5.43 12.35 -12.37
C GLY A 123 -4.19 13.24 -12.26
N ASP A 124 -3.83 13.97 -13.32
CA ASP A 124 -2.69 14.89 -13.30
C ASP A 124 -2.95 16.01 -12.28
N LEU A 125 -1.92 16.32 -11.49
CA LEU A 125 -1.92 17.45 -10.57
C LEU A 125 -1.54 18.70 -11.36
N VAL A 126 -2.45 19.65 -11.45
CA VAL A 126 -2.27 20.88 -12.22
C VAL A 126 -2.47 22.11 -11.34
N SER A 127 -1.79 23.19 -11.73
CA SER A 127 -2.03 24.53 -11.22
C SER A 127 -2.60 25.38 -12.34
N ALA A 128 -3.72 26.04 -12.09
CA ALA A 128 -4.35 26.97 -13.02
C ALA A 128 -4.33 28.37 -12.42
N SER A 129 -3.79 29.33 -13.17
CA SER A 129 -3.81 30.76 -12.83
C SER A 129 -4.68 31.49 -13.84
N ILE A 130 -5.89 31.88 -13.43
CA ILE A 130 -6.89 32.48 -14.30
C ILE A 130 -6.97 33.99 -13.98
N PRO A 131 -6.52 34.88 -14.89
CA PRO A 131 -6.35 36.30 -14.57
C PRO A 131 -7.66 37.11 -14.58
N LYS A 132 -8.68 36.72 -15.36
CA LYS A 132 -9.94 37.46 -15.50
C LYS A 132 -11.12 36.52 -15.76
N GLY A 133 -12.34 36.98 -15.46
CA GLY A 133 -13.60 36.29 -15.74
C GLY A 133 -14.25 35.62 -14.51
N LYS A 134 -15.32 34.84 -14.74
CA LYS A 134 -16.14 34.21 -13.70
C LYS A 134 -15.36 33.28 -12.76
N PHE A 135 -14.29 32.66 -13.25
CA PHE A 135 -13.44 31.73 -12.51
C PHE A 135 -12.03 32.30 -12.26
N ALA A 136 -11.91 33.62 -12.12
CA ALA A 136 -10.63 34.25 -11.82
C ALA A 136 -10.09 33.77 -10.46
N GLY A 137 -8.81 33.41 -10.42
CA GLY A 137 -8.16 32.88 -9.22
C GLY A 137 -7.04 31.88 -9.52
N GLN A 138 -6.40 31.41 -8.46
CA GLN A 138 -5.41 30.34 -8.50
C GLN A 138 -6.00 29.06 -7.94
N TYR A 139 -5.87 27.97 -8.69
CA TYR A 139 -6.40 26.66 -8.33
C TYR A 139 -5.29 25.63 -8.43
N VAL A 140 -5.23 24.73 -7.46
CA VAL A 140 -4.38 23.54 -7.52
C VAL A 140 -5.27 22.34 -7.26
N GLY A 141 -5.24 21.38 -8.17
CA GLY A 141 -6.11 20.22 -8.08
C GLY A 141 -5.76 19.13 -9.08
N ARG A 142 -6.46 18.00 -8.96
CA ARG A 142 -6.35 16.92 -9.94
C ARG A 142 -7.45 17.02 -10.99
N ILE A 143 -7.12 16.74 -12.24
CA ILE A 143 -8.10 16.73 -13.32
C ILE A 143 -9.02 15.52 -13.16
N ALA A 144 -10.32 15.78 -12.94
CA ALA A 144 -11.32 14.73 -12.71
C ALA A 144 -11.84 14.08 -14.00
N ARG A 145 -11.70 14.77 -15.15
CA ARG A 145 -12.00 14.25 -16.48
C ARG A 145 -11.56 15.28 -17.50
N ALA A 146 -10.61 14.93 -18.35
CA ALA A 146 -10.31 15.75 -19.51
C ALA A 146 -11.49 15.60 -20.49
N ILE A 147 -12.38 16.60 -20.52
CA ILE A 147 -13.50 16.68 -21.46
C ILE A 147 -13.15 17.83 -22.38
N SER A 148 -13.12 17.56 -23.69
CA SER A 148 -13.03 18.61 -24.70
C SER A 148 -14.23 19.54 -24.54
N SER A 149 -13.95 20.82 -24.33
CA SER A 149 -14.89 21.93 -24.50
C SER A 149 -15.48 21.94 -25.90
#